data_AF-A0A7Y0S2F9-F1
#
_entry.id   AF-A0A7Y0S2F9-F1
#
_cell.length_a   1.000
_cell.length_b   1.000
_cell.length_c   1.000
_cell.angle_alpha   90.00
_cell.angle_beta   90.00
_cell.angle_gamma   90.00
#
_symmetry.space_group_name_H-M   'P 1'
#
loop_
_entity.id
_entity.type
_entity.pdbx_description
1 polymer ?
#
loop_
_entity_poly.entity_id
_entity_poly.type
_entity_poly.pdbx_seq_one_letter_code
_entity_poly.pdbx_strand_id
1 'polypeptide(L)'
;LAADASLVFSTDSTVEGLTLNADGSYSFDASSYDSLEAGEELELVIPVTEIDDQGASDTTSITITVTGTNDAPVAVAKEDAVQ
;
A
#
# COMPACT_ATOMS: atom_id res chain seq x y z
N LEU A 1 14.86 19.56 5.71
CA LEU A 1 13.52 20.18 5.61
C LEU A 1 13.33 21.12 6.79
N ALA A 2 12.66 22.26 6.60
CA ALA A 2 12.30 23.14 7.72
C ALA A 2 11.07 22.60 8.47
N ALA A 3 11.03 22.74 9.80
CA ALA A 3 10.02 22.11 10.66
C ALA A 3 8.57 22.59 10.41
N ASP A 4 8.39 23.78 9.84
CA ASP A 4 7.08 24.38 9.54
C ASP A 4 6.82 24.50 8.02
N ALA A 5 7.60 23.81 7.19
CA ALA A 5 7.42 23.87 5.74
C ALA A 5 6.24 23.04 5.27
N SER A 6 5.56 23.51 4.22
CA SER A 6 4.62 22.69 3.46
C SER A 6 5.43 21.64 2.68
N LEU A 7 5.05 20.37 2.81
CA LEU A 7 5.70 19.27 2.14
C LEU A 7 4.80 18.69 1.04
N VAL A 8 5.42 18.29 -0.07
CA VAL A 8 4.79 17.48 -1.11
C VAL A 8 5.50 16.14 -1.17
N PHE A 9 4.73 15.06 -1.07
CA PHE A 9 5.23 13.68 -1.10
C PHE A 9 5.04 13.06 -2.48
N SER A 10 6.02 12.26 -2.89
CA SER A 10 6.00 11.56 -4.18
C SER A 10 6.80 10.27 -4.12
N THR A 11 6.53 9.35 -5.04
CA THR A 11 7.31 8.14 -5.24
C THR A 11 7.33 7.79 -6.72
N ASP A 12 8.46 7.28 -7.21
CA ASP A 12 8.57 6.69 -8.54
C ASP A 12 8.25 5.19 -8.55
N SER A 13 8.04 4.59 -7.37
CA SER A 13 7.74 3.17 -7.24
C SER A 13 6.29 2.86 -7.60
N THR A 14 6.13 1.91 -8.51
CA THR A 14 4.82 1.31 -8.83
C THR A 14 4.63 0.06 -7.98
N VAL A 15 3.84 0.19 -6.91
CA VAL A 15 3.44 -0.93 -6.05
C VAL A 15 1.96 -1.17 -6.23
N GLU A 16 1.56 -2.40 -6.56
CA GLU A 16 0.15 -2.74 -6.73
C GLU A 16 -0.62 -2.51 -5.43
N GLY A 17 -1.82 -1.92 -5.53
CA GLY A 17 -2.64 -1.58 -4.38
C GLY A 17 -2.17 -0.38 -3.56
N LEU A 18 -0.97 0.15 -3.79
CA LEU A 18 -0.50 1.37 -3.12
C LEU A 18 -1.05 2.61 -3.81
N THR A 19 -1.62 3.51 -3.02
CA THR A 19 -1.88 4.90 -3.40
C THR A 19 -1.15 5.81 -2.44
N LEU A 20 -0.29 6.70 -2.94
CA LEU A 20 0.35 7.76 -2.17
C LEU A 20 -0.14 9.12 -2.70
N ASN A 21 -0.67 9.95 -1.80
CA ASN A 21 -1.10 11.30 -2.10
C ASN A 21 0.00 12.31 -1.83
N ALA A 22 -0.08 13.47 -2.49
CA ALA A 22 0.87 14.57 -2.33
C ALA A 22 0.93 15.15 -0.91
N ASP A 23 -0.10 14.93 -0.08
CA ASP A 23 -0.14 15.34 1.33
C ASP A 23 0.49 14.32 2.28
N GLY A 24 1.03 13.21 1.74
CA GLY A 24 1.68 12.14 2.49
C GLY A 24 0.72 11.08 3.02
N SER A 25 -0.60 11.27 2.87
CA SER A 25 -1.55 10.20 3.15
C SER A 25 -1.38 9.07 2.13
N TYR A 26 -1.48 7.82 2.60
CA TYR A 26 -1.40 6.65 1.74
C TYR A 26 -2.38 5.56 2.15
N SER A 27 -2.73 4.71 1.19
CA SER A 27 -3.53 3.50 1.40
C SER A 27 -2.91 2.33 0.66
N PHE A 28 -3.08 1.13 1.19
CA PHE A 28 -2.58 -0.10 0.57
C PHE A 28 -3.70 -1.15 0.52
N ASP A 29 -4.05 -1.58 -0.70
CA ASP A 29 -4.97 -2.70 -0.96
C ASP A 29 -4.16 -3.96 -1.25
N ALA A 30 -4.29 -4.98 -0.40
CA ALA A 30 -3.55 -6.22 -0.52
C ALA A 30 -4.19 -7.24 -1.47
N SER A 31 -5.33 -6.95 -2.11
CA SER A 31 -6.10 -7.94 -2.90
C SER A 31 -5.33 -8.54 -4.09
N SER A 32 -4.33 -7.84 -4.61
CA SER A 32 -3.47 -8.37 -5.69
C SER A 32 -2.48 -9.45 -5.22
N TYR A 33 -2.35 -9.66 -3.90
CA TYR A 33 -1.35 -10.54 -3.30
C TYR A 33 -1.93 -11.86 -2.78
N ASP A 34 -3.15 -12.22 -3.19
CA ASP A 34 -3.82 -13.48 -2.81
C ASP A 34 -3.06 -14.75 -3.21
N SER A 35 -2.02 -14.64 -4.06
CA SER A 35 -1.17 -15.76 -4.45
C SER A 35 -0.17 -16.20 -3.37
N LEU A 36 0.04 -15.41 -2.32
CA LEU A 36 0.97 -15.76 -1.23
C LEU A 36 0.43 -16.94 -0.43
N GLU A 37 1.29 -17.92 -0.18
CA GLU A 37 0.95 -19.06 0.67
C GLU A 37 0.79 -18.63 2.15
N ALA A 38 0.13 -19.47 2.96
CA ALA A 38 -0.04 -19.17 4.38
C ALA A 38 1.32 -19.02 5.08
N GLY A 39 1.55 -17.85 5.68
CA GLY A 39 2.80 -17.52 6.36
C GLY A 39 3.95 -17.14 5.43
N GLU A 40 3.72 -17.10 4.12
CA GLU A 40 4.65 -16.47 3.19
C GLU A 40 4.60 -14.95 3.39
N GLU A 41 5.77 -14.32 3.43
CA GLU A 41 5.90 -12.87 3.60
C GLU A 41 6.53 -12.24 2.38
N LEU A 42 5.94 -11.14 1.91
CA LEU A 42 6.49 -10.27 0.90
C LEU A 42 6.76 -8.89 1.52
N GLU A 43 8.03 -8.46 1.47
CA GLU A 43 8.43 -7.13 1.88
C GLU A 43 8.47 -6.19 0.66
N LEU A 44 7.76 -5.07 0.76
CA LEU A 44 7.70 -4.00 -0.22
C LEU A 44 8.37 -2.77 0.39
N VAL A 45 9.44 -2.29 -0.24
CA VAL A 45 10.20 -1.11 0.20
C VAL A 45 9.98 0.01 -0.82
N ILE A 46 9.31 1.08 -0.38
CA ILE A 46 8.86 2.18 -1.22
C ILE A 46 9.64 3.45 -0.84
N PRO A 47 10.61 3.90 -1.66
CA PRO A 47 11.23 5.22 -1.49
C PRO A 47 10.19 6.32 -1.73
N VAL A 48 10.05 7.20 -0.76
CA VAL A 48 9.19 8.39 -0.80
C VAL A 48 10.08 9.62 -0.69
N THR A 49 9.96 10.49 -1.68
CA THR A 49 10.63 11.79 -1.71
C THR A 49 9.66 12.86 -1.24
N GLU A 50 10.11 13.66 -0.30
CA GLU A 50 9.40 14.78 0.28
C GLU A 50 10.14 16.07 -0.08
N ILE A 51 9.41 17.04 -0.64
CA ILE A 51 9.97 18.30 -1.14
C ILE A 51 9.28 19.46 -0.42
N ASP A 52 10.07 20.37 0.14
CA ASP A 52 9.55 21.59 0.75
C ASP A 52 9.29 22.72 -0.26
N ASP A 53 8.61 23.76 0.20
CA ASP A 53 8.27 24.95 -0.59
C ASP A 53 9.48 25.78 -1.06
N GLN A 54 10.68 25.48 -0.56
CA GLN A 54 11.95 26.09 -0.94
C GLN A 54 12.77 25.18 -1.88
N GLY A 55 12.23 24.01 -2.24
CA GLY A 55 12.84 23.05 -3.14
C GLY A 55 13.90 22.16 -2.50
N ALA A 56 14.05 22.17 -1.18
CA ALA A 56 14.86 21.17 -0.49
C ALA A 56 14.08 19.85 -0.45
N SER A 57 14.77 18.74 -0.72
CA SER A 57 14.18 17.41 -0.73
C SER A 57 14.89 16.48 0.23
N ASP A 58 14.16 15.54 0.79
CA ASP A 58 14.71 14.37 1.49
C ASP A 58 14.03 13.09 0.98
N THR A 59 14.60 11.93 1.27
CA THR A 59 13.99 10.65 0.87
C THR A 59 14.04 9.64 2.00
N THR A 60 12.87 9.08 2.29
CA THR A 60 12.67 8.04 3.30
C THR A 60 11.99 6.83 2.67
N SER A 61 12.01 5.68 3.34
CA SER A 61 11.35 4.47 2.83
C SER A 61 10.15 4.10 3.68
N ILE A 62 9.02 3.81 3.03
CA ILE A 62 7.90 3.08 3.63
C ILE A 62 8.17 1.59 3.42
N THR A 63 8.11 0.79 4.48
CA THR A 63 8.18 -0.67 4.39
C THR A 63 6.81 -1.26 4.69
N ILE A 64 6.29 -2.07 3.77
CA ILE A 64 5.03 -2.81 3.91
C ILE A 64 5.37 -4.30 3.87
N THR A 65 4.95 -5.04 4.89
CA THR A 65 5.03 -6.50 4.92
C THR A 65 3.64 -7.07 4.66
N VAL A 66 3.52 -7.85 3.58
CA VAL A 66 2.30 -8.58 3.24
C VAL A 66 2.49 -10.03 3.67
N THR A 67 1.61 -10.53 4.52
CA THR A 67 1.62 -11.93 4.97
C THR A 67 0.45 -12.68 4.36
N GLY A 68 0.73 -13.77 3.64
CA GLY A 68 -0.30 -14.63 3.08
C GLY A 68 -1.07 -15.38 4.17
N THR A 69 -2.39 -15.50 4.00
CA THR A 69 -3.29 -16.16 4.96
C THR A 69 -3.78 -17.54 4.48
N ASN A 70 -3.74 -17.81 3.17
CA ASN A 70 -4.32 -19.01 2.54
C ASN A 70 -5.70 -19.37 3.12
N ASP A 71 -6.65 -18.45 2.95
CA ASP A 71 -7.98 -18.56 3.56
C ASP A 71 -8.77 -19.75 3.00
N ALA A 72 -9.53 -20.42 3.88
CA ALA A 72 -10.36 -21.55 3.50
C ALA A 72 -11.48 -21.13 2.54
N PRO A 73 -11.91 -22.00 1.61
CA PRO A 73 -12.96 -21.67 0.66
C PRO A 73 -14.30 -21.41 1.37
N VAL A 74 -14.96 -20.30 1.04
CA VAL A 74 -16.30 -19.95 1.52
C VAL A 74 -17.34 -20.36 0.48
N ALA A 75 -18.16 -21.37 0.79
CA ALA A 75 -19.29 -21.76 -0.06
C ALA A 75 -20.55 -20.95 0.33
N VAL A 76 -21.16 -20.26 -0.63
CA VAL A 76 -22.43 -19.56 -0.44
C VAL A 76 -23.53 -20.33 -1.17
N ALA A 77 -24.52 -20.85 -0.44
CA ALA A 77 -25.69 -21.45 -1.05
C ALA A 77 -26.60 -20.34 -1.58
N LYS A 78 -26.89 -20.35 -2.88
CA LYS A 78 -27.94 -19.52 -3.46
C LYS A 78 -29.25 -20.28 -3.32
N GLU A 79 -30.14 -19.82 -2.44
CA GLU A 79 -31.51 -20.33 -2.44
C GLU A 79 -32.23 -19.71 -3.63
N ASP A 80 -32.30 -20.45 -4.73
CA ASP A 80 -33.30 -20.16 -5.76
C ASP A 80 -34.67 -20.52 -5.16
N ALA A 81 -35.43 -19.49 -4.80
CA ALA A 81 -36.80 -19.67 -4.34
C ALA A 81 -37.60 -20.38 -5.45
N VAL A 82 -37.98 -21.64 -5.21
CA VAL A 82 -38.96 -22.32 -6.04
C VAL A 82 -40.30 -21.66 -5.74
N GLN A 83 -40.80 -20.87 -6.69
CA GLN A 83 -42.19 -20.39 -6.70
C GLN A 83 -43.11 -21.40 -7.37
#